data_AF-A0A7C4NU78-F1
#
_entry.id   AF-A0A7C4NU78-F1
#
_cell.length_a   1.000
_cell.length_b   1.000
_cell.length_c   1.000
_cell.angle_alpha   90.00
_cell.angle_beta   90.00
_cell.angle_gamma   90.00
#
_symmetry.space_group_name_H-M   'P 1'
#
loop_
_entity.id
_entity.type
_entity.pdbx_description
1 polymer ?
#
loop_
_entity_poly.entity_id
_entity_poly.type
_entity_poly.pdbx_seq_one_letter_code
_entity_poly.pdbx_strand_id
1 'polypeptide(L)' 'MFALLGDYDLAFVLDFPGIKEAMATSVEIAKTTGISFKTLPAITVEEFDELVT' A
#
# COMPACT_ATOMS: atom_id res chain seq x y z
N MET A 1 -7.47 6.42 5.94
CA MET A 1 -6.41 6.16 6.92
C MET A 1 -7.05 5.55 8.14
N PHE A 2 -6.51 4.44 8.62
CA PHE A 2 -7.02 3.71 9.77
C PHE A 2 -5.88 3.47 10.75
N ALA A 3 -6.14 3.63 12.04
CA ALA A 3 -5.23 3.16 13.09
C ALA A 3 -5.46 1.66 13.30
N LEU A 4 -4.38 0.91 13.48
CA LEU A 4 -4.41 -0.53 13.68
C LEU A 4 -3.77 -0.90 15.02
N LEU A 5 -4.11 -2.08 15.52
CA LEU A 5 -3.43 -2.72 16.65
C LEU A 5 -2.70 -3.95 16.11
N GLY A 6 -1.39 -4.02 16.28
CA GLY A 6 -0.55 -5.11 15.77
C GLY A 6 0.78 -4.60 15.24
N ASP A 7 1.31 -5.26 14.21
CA ASP A 7 2.64 -4.97 13.64
C ASP A 7 2.72 -3.64 12.90
N TYR A 8 1.57 -3.05 12.54
CA TYR A 8 1.48 -1.74 11.90
C TYR A 8 0.62 -0.81 12.76
N ASP A 9 1.04 0.44 12.88
CA ASP A 9 0.26 1.46 13.60
C ASP A 9 -0.79 2.15 12.70
N LEU A 10 -0.49 2.30 11.41
CA LEU A 10 -1.32 3.03 10.44
C LEU A 10 -1.44 2.31 9.10
N ALA A 11 -2.66 2.27 8.55
CA ALA A 11 -2.94 1.75 7.22
C ALA A 11 -3.67 2.76 6.32
N PHE A 12 -3.25 2.76 5.06
CA PHE A 12 -3.74 3.64 4.00
C PHE A 12 -4.25 2.75 2.87
N VAL A 13 -5.55 2.81 2.61
CA VAL A 13 -6.16 2.18 1.43
C VAL A 13 -6.29 3.26 0.38
N LEU A 14 -5.51 3.14 -0.69
CA LEU A 14 -5.36 4.16 -1.72
C LEU A 14 -5.49 3.49 -3.09
N ASP A 15 -6.10 4.19 -4.03
CA ASP A 15 -6.18 3.78 -5.42
C ASP A 15 -5.23 4.65 -6.25
N PHE A 16 -4.39 4.01 -7.05
CA PHE A 16 -3.38 4.66 -7.88
C PHE A 16 -3.55 4.21 -9.34
N PRO A 17 -3.25 5.07 -10.32
CA PRO A 17 -3.27 4.68 -11.73
C PRO A 17 -2.35 3.50 -12.07
N GLY A 18 -1.31 3.28 -11.26
CA GLY A 18 -0.37 2.18 -11.43
C GLY A 18 0.68 2.09 -10.33
N ILE A 19 1.54 1.08 -10.45
CA ILE A 19 2.57 0.77 -9.44
C ILE A 19 3.64 1.87 -9.33
N LYS A 20 3.90 2.61 -10.41
CA LYS A 20 4.91 3.68 -10.41
C LYS A 20 4.48 4.83 -9.50
N GLU A 21 3.21 5.23 -9.60
CA GLU A 21 2.59 6.28 -8.79
C GLU A 21 2.52 5.85 -7.32
N ALA A 22 2.18 4.58 -7.06
CA ALA A 22 2.17 4.01 -5.71
C ALA A 22 3.58 4.01 -5.08
N MET A 23 4.61 3.60 -5.83
CA MET A 23 6.00 3.60 -5.38
C MET A 23 6.51 5.03 -5.12
N ALA A 24 6.28 5.95 -6.05
CA ALA A 24 6.66 7.35 -5.90
C ALA A 24 6.02 7.97 -4.65
N THR A 25 4.73 7.70 -4.43
CA THR A 25 4.00 8.18 -3.26
C THR A 25 4.57 7.63 -1.96
N SER A 26 4.89 6.33 -1.90
CA SER A 26 5.52 5.71 -0.72
C SER A 26 6.86 6.36 -0.36
N VAL A 27 7.68 6.67 -1.37
CA VAL A 27 8.97 7.35 -1.16
C VAL A 27 8.77 8.78 -0.66
N GLU A 28 7.82 9.51 -1.25
CA GLU A 28 7.63 10.92 -0.92
C GLU A 28 6.99 11.13 0.46
N ILE A 29 6.02 10.29 0.82
CA ILE A 29 5.42 10.30 2.16
C ILE A 29 6.50 9.98 3.20
N ALA A 30 7.39 9.01 2.93
CA ALA A 30 8.47 8.70 3.85
C ALA A 30 9.44 9.87 4.04
N LYS A 31 9.80 10.58 2.96
CA LYS A 31 10.65 11.77 3.04
C LYS A 31 10.00 12.92 3.81
N THR A 32 8.72 13.17 3.57
CA THR A 32 8.00 14.33 4.13
C THR A 32 7.61 14.11 5.59
N THR A 33 7.25 12.88 5.97
CA THR A 33 6.78 12.56 7.33
C THR A 33 7.84 11.94 8.22
N GLY A 34 8.93 11.41 7.66
CA GLY A 34 9.93 10.62 8.37
C GLY A 34 9.46 9.20 8.75
N ILE A 35 8.24 8.80 8.36
CA ILE A 35 7.68 7.48 8.66
C ILE A 35 7.91 6.55 7.47
N SER A 36 8.54 5.39 7.72
CA SER A 36 8.70 4.37 6.67
C SER A 36 7.38 3.63 6.45
N PHE A 37 6.80 3.79 5.26
CA PHE A 37 5.61 3.04 4.83
C PHE A 37 6.00 1.84 3.99
N LYS A 38 5.23 0.75 4.13
CA LYS A 38 5.35 -0.46 3.32
C LYS A 38 4.20 -0.53 2.33
N THR A 39 4.50 -0.44 1.04
CA THR A 39 3.50 -0.60 -0.03
C THR A 39 3.13 -2.07 -0.19
N LEU A 40 1.84 -2.35 -0.09
CA LEU A 40 1.25 -3.67 -0.34
C LEU A 40 0.32 -3.53 -1.55
N PRO A 41 0.78 -3.88 -2.78
CA PRO A 41 -0.09 -3.90 -3.93
C PRO A 41 -1.26 -4.85 -3.66
N ALA A 42 -2.47 -4.35 -3.85
CA ALA A 42 -3.68 -5.14 -3.76
C ALA A 42 -4.20 -5.43 -5.17
N ILE A 43 -4.62 -6.67 -5.38
CA ILE A 43 -5.41 -7.11 -6.52
C ILE A 43 -6.74 -7.63 -5.98
N THR A 44 -7.75 -7.79 -6.84
CA THR A 44 -9.01 -8.39 -6.39
C THR A 44 -8.81 -9.86 -6.05
N VAL A 45 -9.76 -10.43 -5.30
CA VAL A 45 -9.73 -11.86 -4.97
C VAL A 45 -9.83 -12.70 -6.25
N GLU A 46 -10.65 -12.26 -7.21
CA GLU A 46 -10.82 -12.91 -8.50
C GLU A 46 -9.51 -12.92 -9.31
N GLU A 47 -8.82 -11.78 -9.41
CA GLU A 47 -7.51 -11.70 -10.09
C GLU A 47 -6.46 -12.57 -9.41
N PHE A 48 -6.49 -12.65 -8.07
CA PHE A 48 -5.59 -13.52 -7.31
C PHE A 48 -5.86 -15.00 -7.60
N ASP A 49 -7.14 -15.41 -7.57
CA ASP A 49 -7.56 -16.80 -7.81
C ASP A 49 -7.16 -17.29 -9.21
N GLU A 50 -7.24 -16.42 -10.22
CA GLU A 50 -6.79 -16.71 -11.59
C GLU A 50 -5.27 -16.95 -11.71
N LEU A 51 -4.46 -16.32 -10.84
CA LEU A 51 -3.00 -16.46 -10.89
C LEU A 51 -2.48 -17.71 -10.18
N VAL A 52 -3.22 -18.24 -9.22
CA VAL A 52 -2.78 -19.34 -8.34
C VAL A 52 -3.39 -20.70 -8.71
N THR A 53 -4.33 -20.73 -9.65
CA THR A 53 -5.01 -21.94 -10.14
C THR A 53 -4.44 -22.37 -11.49
#